data_AF-A0AAE0TDI8-F1
#
_entry.id   AF-A0AAE0TDI8-F1
#
_cell.length_a   1.000
_cell.length_b   1.000
_cell.length_c   1.000
_cell.angle_alpha   90.00
_cell.angle_beta   90.00
_cell.angle_gamma   90.00
#
_symmetry.space_group_name_H-M   'P 1'
#
loop_
_entity.id
_entity.type
_entity.pdbx_description
1 polymer ?
#
loop_
_entity_poly.entity_id
_entity_poly.type
_entity_poly.pdbx_seq_one_letter_code
_entity_poly.pdbx_strand_id
1 'polypeptide(L)'
;MTLEYEIYFNHSFQWHNGGKLPGLWGGFRNCSAGRHDHCFSTRLMWRNGGKGEVYAYVPQQQKICTTFESWCASLKHREIYHKIECPGDYGVEIGTGAFSFSTGKWIKITQHVHLNNPHGYGSVTLWVNDHAEIHMNDIVMRNQFNFGIQ
;
A
#
# COMPACT_ATOMS: atom_id res chain seq x y z
N MET A 1 13.77 1.80 -0.65
CA MET A 1 14.05 0.51 0.02
C MET A 1 13.24 -0.56 -0.68
N THR A 2 13.79 -1.77 -0.80
CA THR A 2 13.08 -2.92 -1.36
C THR A 2 12.91 -3.98 -0.27
N LEU A 3 11.70 -4.49 -0.11
CA LEU A 3 11.37 -5.68 0.66
C LEU A 3 11.02 -6.80 -0.32
N GLU A 4 11.65 -7.95 -0.18
CA GLU A 4 11.35 -9.15 -0.96
C GLU A 4 11.13 -10.35 -0.04
N TYR A 5 10.10 -11.14 -0.32
CA TYR A 5 9.83 -12.39 0.37
C TYR A 5 8.95 -13.29 -0.49
N GLU A 6 8.92 -14.58 -0.15
CA GLU A 6 7.97 -15.53 -0.71
C GLU A 6 6.90 -15.89 0.32
N ILE A 7 5.68 -16.13 -0.16
CA ILE A 7 4.55 -16.56 0.67
C ILE A 7 3.85 -17.76 0.05
N TYR A 8 3.41 -18.69 0.89
CA TYR A 8 2.64 -19.86 0.50
C TYR A 8 1.32 -19.90 1.29
N PHE A 9 0.21 -19.95 0.56
CA PHE A 9 -1.11 -20.23 1.15
C PHE A 9 -1.44 -21.71 0.96
N ASN A 10 -1.76 -22.41 2.06
CA ASN A 10 -2.16 -23.82 2.00
C ASN A 10 -3.32 -24.04 1.02
N HIS A 11 -3.40 -25.20 0.36
CA HIS A 11 -4.50 -25.55 -0.57
C HIS A 11 -5.89 -25.29 -0.01
N SER A 12 -6.09 -25.51 1.28
CA SER A 12 -7.36 -25.33 1.99
C SER A 12 -7.53 -23.95 2.62
N PHE A 13 -6.61 -23.01 2.36
CA PHE A 13 -6.67 -21.66 2.92
C PHE A 13 -7.97 -20.96 2.54
N GLN A 14 -8.67 -20.45 3.55
CA GLN A 14 -9.94 -19.77 3.38
C GLN A 14 -9.70 -18.24 3.40
N TRP A 15 -10.00 -17.57 2.28
CA TRP A 15 -9.72 -16.13 2.15
C TRP A 15 -10.57 -15.24 3.07
N HIS A 16 -11.76 -15.71 3.45
CA HIS A 16 -12.74 -14.98 4.26
C HIS A 16 -12.89 -13.50 3.82
N ASN A 17 -12.78 -12.56 4.76
CA ASN A 17 -12.91 -11.12 4.51
C ASN A 17 -11.56 -10.43 4.23
N GLY A 18 -10.47 -11.20 4.21
CA GLY A 18 -9.11 -10.67 4.02
C GLY A 18 -8.23 -10.70 5.26
N GLY A 19 -6.98 -10.27 5.09
CA GLY A 19 -5.98 -10.21 6.14
C GLY A 19 -4.73 -9.46 5.70
N LYS A 20 -3.83 -9.18 6.67
CA LYS A 20 -2.66 -8.31 6.49
C LYS A 20 -1.42 -9.15 6.24
N LEU A 21 -0.54 -8.63 5.40
CA LEU A 21 0.74 -9.21 5.03
C LEU A 21 1.87 -8.20 5.28
N PRO A 22 3.13 -8.68 5.34
CA PRO A 22 4.29 -7.81 5.49
C PRO A 22 4.35 -6.69 4.45
N GLY A 23 4.97 -5.58 4.83
CA GLY A 23 5.26 -4.44 3.97
C GLY A 23 6.15 -3.44 4.71
N LEU A 24 6.65 -2.45 3.99
CA LEU A 24 7.55 -1.44 4.54
C LEU A 24 6.81 -0.39 5.39
N TRP A 25 7.54 0.22 6.32
CA TRP A 25 7.04 1.31 7.15
C TRP A 25 8.15 2.32 7.43
N GLY A 26 7.79 3.47 7.98
CA GLY A 26 8.77 4.46 8.43
C GLY A 26 8.14 5.55 9.29
N GLY A 27 9.00 6.35 9.91
CA GLY A 27 8.57 7.41 10.84
C GLY A 27 8.37 6.96 12.27
N PHE A 28 7.48 7.63 12.98
CA PHE A 28 7.23 7.35 14.40
C PHE A 28 6.51 6.01 14.59
N ARG A 29 6.73 5.38 15.74
CA ARG A 29 6.04 4.15 16.10
C ARG A 29 4.55 4.48 16.25
N ASN A 30 3.69 3.68 15.61
CA ASN A 30 2.21 3.68 15.63
C ASN A 30 1.49 3.91 14.28
N CYS A 31 2.09 3.66 13.11
CA CYS A 31 1.41 3.82 11.81
C CYS A 31 0.44 2.70 11.41
N SER A 32 -0.58 2.47 12.25
CA SER A 32 -1.64 1.50 12.00
C SER A 32 -2.88 1.81 12.84
N ALA A 33 -4.00 1.14 12.56
CA ALA A 33 -5.23 1.25 13.35
C ALA A 33 -5.74 2.70 13.49
N GLY A 34 -5.79 3.42 12.36
CA GLY A 34 -6.29 4.80 12.28
C GLY A 34 -5.29 5.90 12.63
N ARG A 35 -4.04 5.54 12.96
CA ARG A 35 -3.00 6.52 13.33
C ARG A 35 -2.09 6.78 12.14
N HIS A 36 -1.94 8.07 11.82
CA HIS A 36 -1.22 8.57 10.64
C HIS A 36 -0.17 9.64 10.98
N ASP A 37 0.11 9.83 12.27
CA ASP A 37 0.92 10.96 12.74
C ASP A 37 2.42 10.71 12.56
N HIS A 38 3.06 11.50 11.71
CA HIS A 38 4.50 11.48 11.45
C HIS A 38 5.08 10.11 11.05
N CYS A 39 4.31 9.30 10.33
CA CYS A 39 4.71 7.97 9.89
C CYS A 39 3.99 7.55 8.61
N PHE A 40 4.41 6.44 8.02
CA PHE A 40 3.66 5.74 6.97
C PHE A 40 3.82 4.22 7.09
N SER A 41 2.91 3.46 6.50
CA SER A 41 3.09 2.03 6.22
C SER A 41 2.52 1.67 4.87
N THR A 42 3.11 0.67 4.20
CA THR A 42 2.69 0.14 2.90
C THR A 42 2.53 -1.36 2.99
N ARG A 43 1.72 -1.84 3.95
CA ARG A 43 1.47 -3.28 4.09
C ARG A 43 0.74 -3.82 2.87
N LEU A 44 0.75 -5.12 2.71
CA LEU A 44 -0.11 -5.79 1.74
C LEU A 44 -1.35 -6.32 2.45
N MET A 45 -2.44 -6.46 1.72
CA MET A 45 -3.61 -7.19 2.17
C MET A 45 -4.08 -8.16 1.11
N TRP A 46 -4.58 -9.32 1.54
CA TRP A 46 -5.49 -10.12 0.73
C TRP A 46 -6.92 -9.77 1.09
N ARG A 47 -7.82 -9.93 0.13
CA ARG A 47 -9.26 -9.79 0.27
C ARG A 47 -9.95 -11.10 -0.09
N ASN A 48 -11.28 -11.10 -0.07
CA ASN A 48 -12.08 -12.25 -0.49
C ASN A 48 -11.65 -12.72 -1.89
N GLY A 49 -11.57 -14.05 -2.08
CA GLY A 49 -11.15 -14.66 -3.33
C GLY A 49 -9.66 -14.50 -3.66
N GLY A 50 -8.83 -14.11 -2.68
CA GLY A 50 -7.39 -13.98 -2.86
C GLY A 50 -6.95 -12.69 -3.54
N LYS A 51 -7.87 -11.77 -3.84
CA LYS A 51 -7.53 -10.46 -4.43
C LYS A 51 -6.51 -9.74 -3.56
N GLY A 52 -5.43 -9.26 -4.16
CA GLY A 52 -4.37 -8.53 -3.47
C GLY A 52 -4.51 -7.02 -3.60
N GLU A 53 -3.92 -6.29 -2.66
CA GLU A 53 -3.79 -4.83 -2.68
C GLU A 53 -2.59 -4.38 -1.84
N VAL A 54 -2.10 -3.17 -2.12
CA VAL A 54 -1.30 -2.41 -1.15
C VAL A 54 -2.26 -1.68 -0.21
N TYR A 55 -2.12 -1.91 1.09
CA TYR A 55 -2.89 -1.27 2.15
C TYR A 55 -2.02 -0.27 2.90
N ALA A 56 -2.16 1.01 2.56
CA ALA A 56 -1.24 2.05 2.96
C ALA A 56 -1.81 2.98 4.05
N TYR A 57 -1.04 3.25 5.09
CA TYR A 57 -1.28 4.38 6.00
C TYR A 57 -0.34 5.50 5.57
N VAL A 58 -0.90 6.67 5.25
CA VAL A 58 -0.15 7.84 4.81
C VAL A 58 -0.68 9.10 5.49
N PRO A 59 0.14 10.16 5.59
CA PRO A 59 -0.32 11.43 6.15
C PRO A 59 -1.61 11.92 5.49
N GLN A 60 -2.51 12.47 6.30
CA GLN A 60 -3.78 13.06 5.84
C GLN A 60 -3.56 14.27 4.91
N GLN A 61 -2.42 14.95 5.04
CA GLN A 61 -2.06 16.08 4.21
C GLN A 61 -1.33 15.63 2.93
N GLN A 62 -2.06 15.68 1.81
CA GLN A 62 -1.57 15.34 0.47
C GLN A 62 -1.46 16.62 -0.41
N LYS A 63 -0.62 16.61 -1.44
CA LYS A 63 -0.20 17.85 -2.16
C LYS A 63 -1.20 18.44 -3.14
N ILE A 64 -2.13 17.65 -3.67
CA ILE A 64 -3.00 18.05 -4.80
C ILE A 64 -4.33 18.64 -4.34
N CYS A 65 -4.79 18.27 -3.14
CA CYS A 65 -6.16 18.58 -2.71
C CYS A 65 -6.21 19.17 -1.30
N THR A 66 -7.28 19.91 -1.04
CA THR A 66 -7.52 20.59 0.25
C THR A 66 -7.88 19.62 1.37
N THR A 67 -8.39 18.43 1.04
CA THR A 67 -8.73 17.37 2.00
C THR A 67 -8.21 16.01 1.54
N PHE A 68 -8.11 15.07 2.48
CA PHE A 68 -7.72 13.69 2.17
C PHE A 68 -8.75 12.99 1.26
N GLU A 69 -10.04 13.25 1.47
CA GLU A 69 -11.12 12.69 0.67
C GLU A 69 -11.09 13.18 -0.78
N SER A 70 -10.82 14.47 -0.98
CA SER A 70 -10.72 15.05 -2.33
C SER A 70 -9.47 14.53 -3.05
N TRP A 71 -8.35 14.35 -2.34
CA TRP A 71 -7.18 13.66 -2.89
C TRP A 71 -7.53 12.23 -3.31
N CYS A 72 -8.14 11.45 -2.41
CA CYS A 72 -8.52 10.07 -2.72
C CYS A 72 -9.48 9.97 -3.91
N ALA A 73 -10.51 10.82 -3.97
CA ALA A 73 -11.44 10.88 -5.08
C ALA A 73 -10.71 11.17 -6.42
N SER A 74 -9.69 12.04 -6.39
CA SER A 74 -8.88 12.35 -7.59
C SER A 74 -8.10 11.14 -8.12
N LEU A 75 -7.78 10.16 -7.27
CA LEU A 75 -7.06 8.94 -7.65
C LEU A 75 -7.96 7.90 -8.30
N LYS A 76 -9.25 7.86 -7.96
CA LYS A 76 -10.20 6.82 -8.45
C LYS A 76 -10.40 6.83 -9.97
N HIS A 77 -10.11 7.96 -10.63
CA HIS A 77 -10.21 8.10 -12.08
C HIS A 77 -8.92 7.73 -12.83
N ARG A 78 -7.85 7.38 -12.11
CA ARG A 78 -6.56 7.06 -12.72
C ARG A 78 -6.45 5.57 -12.94
N GLU A 79 -6.70 5.13 -14.17
CA GLU A 79 -6.64 3.71 -14.55
C GLU A 79 -5.30 3.04 -14.19
N ILE A 80 -4.20 3.81 -14.23
CA ILE A 80 -2.86 3.35 -13.86
C ILE A 80 -2.73 2.87 -12.40
N TYR A 81 -3.68 3.22 -11.52
CA TYR A 81 -3.70 2.79 -10.11
C TYR A 81 -4.74 1.70 -9.85
N HIS A 82 -5.38 1.18 -10.90
CA HIS A 82 -6.47 0.21 -10.83
C HIS A 82 -7.58 0.68 -9.88
N LYS A 83 -8.03 -0.17 -8.95
CA LYS A 83 -9.04 0.19 -7.95
C LYS A 83 -8.40 0.86 -6.73
N ILE A 84 -8.84 2.07 -6.40
CA ILE A 84 -8.46 2.83 -5.19
C ILE A 84 -9.68 3.04 -4.30
N GLU A 85 -9.56 2.75 -3.00
CA GLU A 85 -10.55 3.12 -1.97
C GLU A 85 -9.85 3.74 -0.75
N CYS A 86 -10.50 4.70 -0.09
CA CYS A 86 -10.03 5.29 1.17
C CYS A 86 -11.16 5.28 2.20
N PRO A 87 -11.32 4.20 2.97
CA PRO A 87 -12.42 4.07 3.91
C PRO A 87 -12.14 4.90 5.19
N GLY A 88 -12.41 6.20 5.14
CA GLY A 88 -12.34 7.09 6.32
C GLY A 88 -10.99 7.04 7.03
N ASP A 89 -11.00 6.73 8.34
CA ASP A 89 -9.79 6.68 9.17
C ASP A 89 -8.85 5.51 8.86
N TYR A 90 -9.30 4.53 8.06
CA TYR A 90 -8.51 3.35 7.71
C TYR A 90 -7.45 3.65 6.63
N GLY A 91 -6.58 2.67 6.37
CA GLY A 91 -5.59 2.77 5.31
C GLY A 91 -6.21 2.84 3.91
N VAL A 92 -5.50 3.48 2.99
CA VAL A 92 -5.80 3.53 1.55
C VAL A 92 -5.63 2.13 0.97
N GLU A 93 -6.65 1.64 0.28
CA GLU A 93 -6.65 0.40 -0.48
C GLU A 93 -6.22 0.74 -1.91
N ILE A 94 -5.01 0.32 -2.29
CA ILE A 94 -4.37 0.64 -3.57
C ILE A 94 -4.31 -0.63 -4.43
N GLY A 95 -4.92 -0.57 -5.61
CA GLY A 95 -4.86 -1.61 -6.61
C GLY A 95 -5.65 -2.87 -6.24
N THR A 96 -6.76 -2.76 -5.52
CA THR A 96 -7.52 -3.93 -5.06
C THR A 96 -7.96 -4.81 -6.24
N GLY A 97 -7.42 -6.03 -6.29
CA GLY A 97 -7.70 -6.99 -7.34
C GLY A 97 -6.87 -6.81 -8.62
N ALA A 98 -5.85 -5.94 -8.62
CA ALA A 98 -4.87 -5.87 -9.71
C ALA A 98 -4.17 -7.22 -9.90
N PHE A 99 -3.93 -7.94 -8.81
CA PHE A 99 -3.44 -9.31 -8.77
C PHE A 99 -4.26 -10.17 -7.80
N SER A 100 -4.05 -11.49 -7.83
CA SER A 100 -4.65 -12.42 -6.86
C SER A 100 -3.64 -13.43 -6.36
N PHE A 101 -3.65 -13.65 -5.04
CA PHE A 101 -2.97 -14.76 -4.40
C PHE A 101 -3.70 -16.07 -4.70
N SER A 102 -2.92 -17.11 -4.91
CA SER A 102 -3.38 -18.48 -5.15
C SER A 102 -2.95 -19.38 -4.01
N THR A 103 -3.73 -20.41 -3.74
CA THR A 103 -3.31 -21.48 -2.83
C THR A 103 -2.44 -22.51 -3.55
N GLY A 104 -1.65 -23.28 -2.79
CA GLY A 104 -0.94 -24.43 -3.33
C GLY A 104 0.37 -24.13 -4.07
N LYS A 105 0.83 -22.88 -4.09
CA LYS A 105 2.10 -22.48 -4.71
C LYS A 105 2.75 -21.32 -3.99
N TRP A 106 4.08 -21.27 -4.06
CA TRP A 106 4.86 -20.11 -3.60
C TRP A 106 4.60 -18.92 -4.51
N ILE A 107 4.51 -17.75 -3.91
CA ILE A 107 4.29 -16.47 -4.58
C ILE A 107 5.39 -15.54 -4.11
N LYS A 108 6.20 -15.07 -5.06
CA LYS A 108 7.23 -14.07 -4.79
C LYS A 108 6.59 -12.69 -4.75
N ILE A 109 6.90 -11.94 -3.71
CA ILE A 109 6.47 -10.57 -3.49
C ILE A 109 7.69 -9.68 -3.40
N THR A 110 7.75 -8.65 -4.25
CA THR A 110 8.78 -7.63 -4.20
C THR A 110 8.09 -6.27 -4.10
N GLN A 111 8.30 -5.55 -3.01
CA GLN A 111 7.79 -4.20 -2.79
C GLN A 111 8.95 -3.21 -2.77
N HIS A 112 8.91 -2.22 -3.66
CA HIS A 112 9.83 -1.09 -3.62
C HIS A 112 9.11 0.17 -3.18
N VAL A 113 9.64 0.81 -2.13
CA VAL A 113 9.17 2.11 -1.65
C VAL A 113 10.28 3.15 -1.84
N HIS A 114 9.97 4.17 -2.62
CA HIS A 114 10.80 5.37 -2.73
C HIS A 114 10.16 6.49 -1.90
N LEU A 115 10.74 6.74 -0.72
CA LEU A 115 10.25 7.76 0.19
C LEU A 115 10.44 9.17 -0.40
N ASN A 116 9.36 9.95 -0.43
CA ASN A 116 9.38 11.32 -0.96
C ASN A 116 10.30 12.24 -0.15
N ASN A 117 10.84 13.30 -0.75
CA ASN A 117 11.23 14.47 0.05
C ASN A 117 9.95 15.24 0.46
N PRO A 118 9.95 16.03 1.56
CA PRO A 118 8.76 16.79 2.01
C PRO A 118 8.10 17.68 0.94
N HIS A 119 8.86 18.07 -0.10
CA HIS A 119 8.40 18.94 -1.19
C HIS A 119 7.98 18.18 -2.45
N GLY A 120 8.14 16.86 -2.50
CA GLY A 120 7.87 16.03 -3.68
C GLY A 120 6.96 14.85 -3.40
N TYR A 121 6.84 13.99 -4.40
CA TYR A 121 6.12 12.73 -4.31
C TYR A 121 7.09 11.56 -4.13
N GLY A 122 6.55 10.48 -3.60
CA GLY A 122 7.22 9.21 -3.46
C GLY A 122 6.50 8.18 -4.30
N SER A 123 7.00 6.95 -4.27
CA SER A 123 6.38 5.87 -5.00
C SER A 123 6.34 4.57 -4.22
N VAL A 124 5.33 3.76 -4.55
CA VAL A 124 5.19 2.37 -4.14
C VAL A 124 5.01 1.55 -5.40
N THR A 125 5.92 0.61 -5.62
CA THR A 125 5.83 -0.35 -6.72
C THR A 125 5.79 -1.76 -6.14
N LEU A 126 4.88 -2.59 -6.65
CA LEU A 126 4.72 -3.98 -6.25
C LEU A 126 4.88 -4.88 -7.46
N TRP A 127 5.74 -5.88 -7.33
CA TRP A 127 5.82 -7.01 -8.24
C TRP A 127 5.34 -8.29 -7.56
N VAL A 128 4.63 -9.10 -8.31
CA VAL A 128 4.13 -10.42 -7.90
C VAL A 128 4.61 -11.44 -8.92
N ASN A 129 5.43 -12.41 -8.48
CA ASN A 129 6.15 -13.32 -9.37
C ASN A 129 6.90 -12.57 -10.49
N ASP A 130 7.58 -11.48 -10.14
CA ASP A 130 8.34 -10.61 -11.05
C ASP A 130 7.50 -9.83 -12.10
N HIS A 131 6.17 -9.94 -12.08
CA HIS A 131 5.27 -9.08 -12.87
C HIS A 131 4.91 -7.81 -12.10
N ALA A 132 5.02 -6.64 -12.73
CA ALA A 132 4.65 -5.37 -12.11
C ALA A 132 3.12 -5.24 -12.04
N GLU A 133 2.56 -5.29 -10.84
CA GLU A 133 1.10 -5.30 -10.62
C GLU A 133 0.56 -3.95 -10.13
N ILE A 134 1.36 -3.19 -9.39
CA ILE A 134 0.96 -1.88 -8.85
C ILE A 134 2.12 -0.91 -8.98
N HIS A 135 1.85 0.29 -9.50
CA HIS A 135 2.79 1.41 -9.50
C HIS A 135 2.07 2.73 -9.19
N MET A 136 2.23 3.23 -7.97
CA MET A 136 1.79 4.56 -7.56
C MET A 136 3.00 5.47 -7.37
N ASN A 137 2.97 6.66 -7.94
CA ASN A 137 4.13 7.56 -8.02
C ASN A 137 3.86 9.01 -7.58
N ASP A 138 2.66 9.30 -7.07
CA ASP A 138 2.22 10.61 -6.64
C ASP A 138 1.71 10.62 -5.19
N ILE A 139 2.31 9.79 -4.34
CA ILE A 139 1.93 9.63 -2.93
C ILE A 139 2.87 10.40 -2.00
N VAL A 140 2.32 11.13 -1.03
CA VAL A 140 3.09 11.73 0.06
C VAL A 140 3.13 10.76 1.24
N MET A 141 4.33 10.35 1.65
CA MET A 141 4.59 9.46 2.80
C MET A 141 5.25 10.19 3.98
N ARG A 142 5.85 11.37 3.74
CA ARG A 142 6.36 12.26 4.79
C ARG A 142 6.24 13.73 4.43
N ASN A 143 6.10 14.57 5.45
CA ASN A 143 6.06 16.03 5.37
C ASN A 143 7.26 16.71 6.07
N GLN A 144 8.21 15.94 6.61
CA GLN A 144 9.38 16.42 7.33
C GLN A 144 10.60 15.54 7.04
N PHE A 145 11.81 16.08 7.22
CA PHE A 145 13.06 15.39 6.85
C PHE A 145 13.58 14.42 7.92
N ASN A 146 13.07 14.48 9.14
CA ASN A 146 13.65 13.81 10.32
C ASN A 146 13.35 12.30 10.43
N PHE A 147 12.71 11.68 9.44
CA PHE A 147 12.52 10.24 9.43
C PHE A 147 12.65 9.61 8.03
N GLY A 148 13.05 8.33 8.04
CA GLY A 148 13.20 7.47 6.88
C GLY A 148 12.37 6.19 6.97
N ILE A 149 12.60 5.30 6.01
CA ILE A 149 12.09 3.91 6.03
C ILE A 149 12.87 3.13 7.10
N GLN A 150 12.20 2.31 7.90
CA GLN A 150 12.78 1.50 8.98
C GLN A 150 12.60 0.00 8.76
#